data_AF-A0A8S4QN23-F1
#
_entry.id   AF-A0A8S4QN23-F1
#
_cell.length_a   1.000
_cell.length_b   1.000
_cell.length_c   1.000
_cell.angle_alpha   90.00
_cell.angle_beta   90.00
_cell.angle_gamma   90.00
#
_symmetry.space_group_name_H-M   'P 1'
#
loop_
_entity.id
_entity.type
_entity.pdbx_description
1 polymer ?
#
loop_
_entity_poly.entity_id
_entity_poly.type
_entity_poly.pdbx_seq_one_letter_code
_entity_poly.pdbx_strand_id
1 'polypeptide(L)' 'IGNEWCKEGRRGGKCNVSCESLLDDDIRDDCACAYQIFEQEGFKYWTKWDARCKGQRLPDIQK' A
#
# COMPACT_ATOMS: atom_id res chain seq x y z
N ILE A 1 -3.05 3.66 1.26
CA ILE A 1 -1.79 3.89 2.01
C ILE A 1 -2.06 5.03 3.01
N GLY A 2 -1.61 4.93 4.26
CA GLY A 2 -1.94 5.90 5.31
C GLY A 2 -1.11 7.19 5.26
N ASN A 3 -1.56 8.23 5.97
CA ASN A 3 -0.95 9.57 6.00
C ASN A 3 0.46 9.62 6.62
N GLU A 4 0.92 8.54 7.25
CA GLU A 4 2.30 8.39 7.71
C GLU A 4 3.28 7.99 6.60
N TRP A 5 2.77 7.47 5.48
CA TRP A 5 3.57 7.00 4.34
C TRP A 5 3.65 8.01 3.20
N CYS A 6 2.64 8.87 3.04
CA CYS A 6 2.60 9.96 2.07
C CYS A 6 2.44 11.32 2.76
N LYS A 7 2.50 12.42 2.00
CA LYS A 7 2.16 13.75 2.49
C LYS A 7 1.21 14.47 1.53
N GLU A 8 0.16 15.10 2.05
CA GLU A 8 -0.79 15.89 1.24
C GLU A 8 -0.11 17.18 0.69
N GLY A 9 -0.41 17.50 -0.56
CA GLY A 9 0.02 18.72 -1.27
C GLY A 9 1.51 18.82 -1.59
N ARG A 10 2.34 17.86 -1.16
CA ARG A 10 3.79 17.81 -1.45
C ARG A 10 4.36 16.44 -1.16
N ARG A 11 5.55 16.15 -1.68
CA ARG A 11 6.29 14.92 -1.34
C ARG A 11 6.66 14.88 0.14
N GLY A 12 6.48 13.71 0.77
CA GLY A 12 6.86 13.48 2.17
C GLY A 12 6.38 12.12 2.67
N GLY A 13 6.37 11.95 4.00
CA GLY A 13 6.07 10.66 4.63
C GLY A 13 7.20 9.64 4.45
N LYS A 14 7.00 8.41 4.95
CA LYS A 14 8.02 7.35 4.87
C LYS A 14 8.39 6.93 3.43
N CYS A 15 7.47 7.08 2.48
CA CYS A 15 7.70 6.76 1.07
C CYS A 15 8.20 7.97 0.25
N ASN A 16 8.25 9.18 0.84
CA ASN A 16 8.68 10.42 0.17
C ASN A 16 7.87 10.73 -1.13
N VAL A 17 6.55 10.57 -1.05
CA VAL A 17 5.57 10.76 -2.13
C VAL A 17 4.46 11.73 -1.71
N SER A 18 3.84 12.40 -2.67
CA SER A 18 2.57 13.10 -2.46
C SER A 18 1.44 12.08 -2.30
N CYS A 19 0.47 12.33 -1.43
CA CYS A 19 -0.69 11.45 -1.34
C CYS A 19 -1.52 11.43 -2.64
N GLU A 20 -1.45 12.51 -3.42
CA GLU A 20 -2.12 12.66 -4.71
C GLU A 20 -1.54 11.75 -5.80
N SER A 21 -0.24 11.43 -5.73
CA SER A 21 0.40 10.51 -6.68
C SER A 21 -0.11 9.08 -6.50
N LEU A 22 -0.46 8.70 -5.27
CA LEU A 22 -1.07 7.40 -4.94
C LEU A 22 -2.56 7.28 -5.32
N LEU A 23 -3.10 8.27 -6.04
CA LEU A 23 -4.48 8.33 -6.48
C LEU A 23 -4.61 8.51 -8.01
N ASP A 24 -3.48 8.57 -8.72
CA ASP A 24 -3.47 8.67 -10.17
C ASP A 24 -3.50 7.29 -10.86
N ASP A 25 -3.42 7.26 -12.19
CA ASP A 25 -3.49 6.02 -12.97
C ASP A 25 -2.14 5.25 -13.01
N ASP A 26 -1.05 5.87 -12.59
CA ASP A 26 0.30 5.33 -12.62
C ASP A 26 0.69 4.69 -11.29
N ILE A 27 0.38 3.41 -11.15
CA ILE A 27 0.59 2.67 -9.89
C ILE A 27 2.07 2.36 -9.52
N ARG A 28 3.06 2.94 -10.21
CA ARG A 28 4.49 2.60 -9.97
C ARG A 28 4.95 3.02 -8.58
N ASP A 29 4.56 4.20 -8.13
CA ASP A 29 4.89 4.69 -6.79
C ASP A 29 4.00 4.05 -5.70
N ASP A 30 2.75 3.71 -6.02
CA ASP A 30 1.91 2.84 -5.18
C ASP A 30 2.58 1.51 -4.89
N CYS A 31 3.03 0.80 -5.93
CA CYS A 31 3.69 -0.48 -5.80
C CYS A 31 4.97 -0.36 -4.98
N ALA A 32 5.79 0.65 -5.24
CA ALA A 32 7.03 0.89 -4.50
C ALA A 32 6.75 1.16 -3.01
N CYS A 33 5.77 2.01 -2.71
CA CYS A 33 5.41 2.33 -1.34
C CYS A 33 4.76 1.14 -0.61
N ALA A 34 3.85 0.41 -1.27
CA ALA A 34 3.25 -0.80 -0.72
C ALA A 34 4.30 -1.88 -0.44
N TYR A 35 5.31 -2.03 -1.29
CA TYR A 35 6.44 -2.93 -1.06
C TYR A 35 7.23 -2.51 0.19
N GLN A 36 7.54 -1.22 0.34
CA GLN A 36 8.23 -0.71 1.53
C GLN A 36 7.44 -0.91 2.83
N ILE A 37 6.11 -0.75 2.78
CA ILE A 37 5.21 -1.05 3.89
C ILE A 37 5.27 -2.55 4.22
N PHE A 38 5.23 -3.41 3.22
CA PHE A 38 5.32 -4.85 3.41
C PHE A 38 6.64 -5.28 4.05
N GLU A 39 7.77 -4.70 3.64
CA GLU A 39 9.08 -4.98 4.25
C GLU A 39 9.14 -4.56 5.74
N GLN A 40 8.49 -3.46 6.12
CA GLN A 40 8.53 -2.96 7.51
C GLN A 40 7.46 -3.60 8.41
N GLU A 41 6.23 -3.71 7.91
CA GLU A 41 5.06 -4.06 8.69
C GLU A 41 4.44 -5.38 8.26
N GLY A 42 4.79 -5.91 7.09
CA GLY A 42 4.11 -7.07 6.49
C GLY A 42 2.64 -6.79 6.17
N PHE A 43 1.90 -7.85 5.81
CA PHE A 43 0.49 -7.70 5.45
C PHE A 43 -0.43 -7.26 6.60
N LYS A 44 -0.01 -7.37 7.87
CA LYS A 44 -0.80 -6.94 9.05
C LYS A 44 -1.10 -5.44 9.05
N TYR A 45 -0.34 -4.63 8.31
CA TYR A 45 -0.61 -3.20 8.16
C TYR A 45 -2.01 -2.93 7.58
N TRP A 46 -2.43 -3.75 6.61
CA TRP A 46 -3.76 -3.65 6.02
C TRP A 46 -4.75 -4.51 6.84
N THR A 47 -5.39 -3.91 7.84
CA THR A 47 -6.37 -4.60 8.72
C THR A 47 -7.48 -5.32 7.94
N LYS A 48 -7.87 -4.80 6.78
CA LYS A 48 -8.83 -5.47 5.87
C LYS A 48 -8.28 -6.76 5.28
N TRP A 49 -6.99 -6.83 4.96
CA TRP A 49 -6.34 -8.07 4.52
C TRP A 49 -6.31 -9.10 5.65
N ASP A 50 -5.99 -8.68 6.88
CA ASP A 50 -6.03 -9.58 8.05
C ASP A 50 -7.44 -10.15 8.27
N ALA A 51 -8.48 -9.31 8.17
CA ALA A 51 -9.87 -9.71 8.37
C ALA A 51 -10.48 -10.55 7.22
N ARG A 52 -9.99 -10.40 5.97
CA ARG A 52 -10.66 -10.94 4.77
C ARG A 52 -9.80 -11.84 3.90
N CYS A 53 -8.50 -11.94 4.16
CA CYS A 53 -7.58 -12.67 3.29
C CYS A 53 -6.71 -13.66 4.08
N LYS A 54 -6.22 -13.26 5.26
CA LYS A 54 -5.34 -14.10 6.06
C LYS A 54 -6.03 -15.41 6.48
N GLY A 55 -5.39 -16.54 6.17
CA GLY A 55 -5.92 -17.86 6.48
C GLY A 55 -7.14 -18.27 5.66
N GLN A 56 -7.55 -17.47 4.67
CA GLN A 56 -8.67 -17.79 3.78
C GLN A 56 -8.15 -18.36 2.46
N ARG A 57 -9.00 -19.12 1.77
CA ARG A 57 -8.71 -19.55 0.39
C ARG A 57 -8.78 -18.34 -0.53
N LEU A 58 -7.64 -17.95 -1.10
CA LEU A 58 -7.55 -16.83 -2.03
C LEU A 58 -8.04 -17.23 -3.43
N PRO A 59 -8.50 -16.25 -4.24
CA PRO A 59 -8.85 -16.48 -5.64
C PRO A 59 -7.66 -17.02 -6.44
N ASP A 60 -7.97 -17.82 -7.46
CA ASP A 60 -6.99 -18.22 -8.46
C ASP A 60 -6.79 -17.08 -9.46
N ILE A 61 -5.54 -16.66 -9.63
CA ILE A 61 -5.14 -15.53 -10.47
C ILE A 61 -4.67 -15.96 -11.86
N GLN A 62 -4.65 -17.26 -12.16
CA GLN A 62 -4.14 -17.81 -13.43
C GLN A 62 -5.25 -18.22 -14.41
N LYS A 63 -6.50 -17.80 -14.16
CA LYS A 63 -7.65 -18.13 -15.02
C LYS A 63 -7.72 -17.31 -16.30
#